data_AF-A0A0J6L543-F1
#
_entry.id   AF-A0A0J6L543-F1
#
_cell.length_a   1.000
_cell.length_b   1.000
_cell.length_c   1.000
_cell.angle_alpha   90.00
_cell.angle_beta   90.00
_cell.angle_gamma   90.00
#
_symmetry.space_group_name_H-M   'P 1'
#
loop_
_entity.id
_entity.type
_entity.pdbx_description
1 polymer ?
#
loop_
_entity_poly.entity_id
_entity_poly.type
_entity_poly.pdbx_seq_one_letter_code
_entity_poly.pdbx_strand_id
1 'polypeptide(L)' 'MSISTLALLLLAEVLVAIILIGISIEICSYGWKKSNGVKYTCLLLSLLLGTASILGLFAAPAYFFIQLTEKGL' A
#
# COMPACT_ATOMS: atom_id res chain seq x y z
N MET A 1 -15.84 15.38 -9.82
CA MET A 1 -14.51 14.83 -10.14
C MET A 1 -14.63 13.93 -11.36
N SER A 2 -13.85 14.20 -12.42
CA SER A 2 -13.94 13.44 -13.66
C SER A 2 -13.40 12.02 -13.47
N ILE A 3 -13.87 11.10 -14.32
CA ILE A 3 -13.39 9.71 -14.36
C ILE A 3 -11.86 9.65 -14.57
N SER A 4 -11.30 10.58 -15.34
CA SER A 4 -9.86 10.70 -15.54
C SER A 4 -9.09 11.04 -14.25
N THR A 5 -9.64 11.91 -13.38
CA THR A 5 -8.98 12.22 -12.11
C THR A 5 -9.00 11.03 -11.15
N LEU A 6 -10.11 10.29 -11.14
CA LEU A 6 -10.29 9.05 -10.37
C LEU A 6 -9.29 7.97 -10.79
N ALA A 7 -9.14 7.74 -12.10
CA ALA A 7 -8.21 6.76 -12.64
C ALA A 7 -6.74 7.13 -12.33
N LEU A 8 -6.41 8.43 -12.39
CA LEU A 8 -5.07 8.92 -12.07
C LEU A 8 -4.75 8.78 -10.57
N LEU A 9 -5.74 9.00 -9.69
CA LEU A 9 -5.63 8.71 -8.25
C LEU A 9 -5.41 7.22 -7.98
N LEU A 10 -6.17 6.35 -8.65
CA LEU A 10 -6.01 4.90 -8.53
C LEU A 10 -4.58 4.47 -8.95
N LEU A 11 -4.08 5.00 -10.06
CA LEU A 11 -2.73 4.72 -10.54
C LEU A 11 -1.67 5.15 -9.52
N ALA A 12 -1.84 6.33 -8.92
CA ALA A 12 -0.93 6.84 -7.90
C ALA A 12 -0.93 5.95 -6.64
N GLU A 13 -2.11 5.54 -6.15
CA GLU A 13 -2.25 4.63 -5.00
C GLU A 13 -1.57 3.28 -5.25
N VAL A 14 -1.77 2.69 -6.44
CA VAL A 14 -1.12 1.43 -6.81
C VAL A 14 0.41 1.59 -6.85
N LEU A 15 0.91 2.70 -7.41
CA LEU A 15 2.35 2.97 -7.47
C LEU A 15 2.94 3.11 -6.06
N VAL A 16 2.28 3.86 -5.18
CA VAL A 16 2.70 4.03 -3.77
C VAL A 16 2.70 2.69 -3.04
N ALA A 17 1.67 1.87 -3.23
CA ALA A 17 1.58 0.55 -2.61
C ALA A 17 2.74 -0.37 -3.04
N ILE A 18 3.08 -0.40 -4.34
CA ILE A 18 4.19 -1.22 -4.84
C ILE A 18 5.53 -0.77 -4.24
N ILE A 19 5.77 0.55 -4.16
CA ILE A 19 6.98 1.10 -3.56
C ILE A 19 7.09 0.72 -2.08
N LEU A 20 6.00 0.89 -1.32
CA LEU A 20 5.97 0.58 0.11
C LEU A 20 6.15 -0.92 0.38
N ILE A 21 5.63 -1.79 -0.48
CA ILE A 21 5.88 -3.24 -0.42
C ILE A 21 7.36 -3.54 -0.65
N GLY A 22 7.98 -2.91 -1.66
CA GLY A 22 9.42 -3.06 -1.92
C GLY A 22 10.28 -2.63 -0.72
N ILE A 23 9.98 -1.46 -0.15
CA ILE A 23 10.64 -0.94 1.06
C ILE A 23 10.44 -1.90 2.24
N SER A 24 9.23 -2.44 2.42
CA SER A 24 8.93 -3.39 3.49
C SER A 24 9.79 -4.66 3.41
N ILE A 25 9.95 -5.22 2.20
CA ILE A 25 10.80 -6.40 1.97
C ILE A 25 12.26 -6.09 2.31
N GLU A 26 12.75 -4.92 1.90
CA GLU A 26 14.14 -4.50 2.16
C GLU A 26 14.40 -4.29 3.66
N ILE A 27 13.47 -3.65 4.38
CA ILE A 27 13.53 -3.50 5.84
C ILE A 27 13.53 -4.86 6.54
N CYS A 28 12.66 -5.78 6.11
CA CYS A 28 12.63 -7.14 6.65
C CYS A 28 13.97 -7.86 6.42
N SER A 29 14.53 -7.77 5.21
CA SER A 29 15.82 -8.37 4.87
C SER A 29 16.98 -7.75 5.67
N TYR A 30 16.93 -6.44 5.94
CA TYR A 30 17.93 -5.75 6.76
C TYR A 30 17.85 -6.16 8.23
N GLY A 31 16.65 -6.17 8.80
CA GLY A 31 16.39 -6.55 10.19
C GLY A 31 16.79 -7.98 10.50
N TRP A 32 16.65 -8.90 9.53
CA TRP A 32 17.03 -10.30 9.70
C TRP A 32 18.54 -10.51 9.92
N LYS A 33 19.38 -9.57 9.46
CA LYS A 33 20.85 -9.60 9.62
C LYS A 33 21.33 -8.97 10.95
N LYS A 34 20.43 -8.49 11.81
CA LYS A 34 20.76 -7.72 13.03
C LYS A 34 20.37 -8.45 14.33
N SER A 35 20.87 -7.93 15.46
CA SER A 35 20.57 -8.41 16.82
C SER A 35 19.07 -8.41 17.15
N ASN A 36 18.64 -9.27 18.08
CA ASN A 36 17.23 -9.55 18.41
C ASN A 36 16.37 -8.29 18.59
N GLY A 37 16.84 -7.27 19.31
CA GLY A 37 16.06 -6.04 19.54
C GLY A 37 15.72 -5.30 18.24
N VAL A 38 16.71 -5.10 17.37
CA VAL A 38 16.54 -4.42 16.08
C VAL A 38 15.74 -5.29 15.11
N LYS A 39 15.88 -6.62 15.19
CA LYS A 39 15.14 -7.58 14.37
C LYS A 39 13.63 -7.47 14.58
N TYR A 40 13.16 -7.44 15.83
CA TYR A 40 11.72 -7.34 16.12
C TYR A 40 11.13 -5.99 15.72
N THR A 41 11.84 -4.88 15.92
CA THR A 41 11.40 -3.56 15.47
C THR A 41 11.31 -3.49 13.94
N CYS A 42 12.30 -4.01 13.21
CA CYS A 42 12.24 -4.09 11.75
C CYS A 42 11.10 -4.96 11.24
N LEU A 43 10.88 -6.12 11.85
CA LEU A 43 9.77 -7.01 11.49
C LEU A 43 8.41 -6.34 11.72
N LEU A 44 8.23 -5.68 12.86
CA LEU A 44 6.99 -4.98 13.17
C LEU A 44 6.76 -3.81 12.21
N LEU A 45 7.79 -3.02 11.89
CA LEU A 45 7.71 -1.92 10.94
C LEU A 45 7.39 -2.40 9.51
N SER A 46 8.07 -3.46 9.05
CA SER A 46 7.82 -4.09 7.76
C SER A 46 6.39 -4.64 7.67
N LEU A 47 5.92 -5.30 8.73
CA LEU A 47 4.55 -5.82 8.80
C LEU A 47 3.53 -4.68 8.68
N LEU A 48 3.73 -3.57 9.40
CA LEU A 48 2.83 -2.41 9.40
C LEU A 48 2.80 -1.72 8.03
N LEU A 49 3.95 -1.55 7.37
CA LEU A 49 4.01 -1.01 6.00
C LEU A 49 3.31 -1.95 5.01
N GLY A 50 3.54 -3.26 5.13
CA GLY A 50 2.97 -4.26 4.22
C GLY A 50 1.44 -4.32 4.34
N THR A 51 0.91 -4.37 5.56
CA THR A 51 -0.55 -4.39 5.78
C THR A 51 -1.22 -3.11 5.31
N ALA A 52 -0.63 -1.94 5.58
CA ALA A 52 -1.14 -0.66 5.09
C ALA A 52 -1.18 -0.62 3.55
N SER A 53 -0.14 -1.13 2.89
CA SER A 53 -0.07 -1.18 1.43
C SER A 53 -1.14 -2.08 0.83
N ILE A 54 -1.35 -3.27 1.41
CA ILE A 54 -2.39 -4.21 0.98
C ILE A 54 -3.79 -3.59 1.19
N LEU A 55 -4.03 -2.97 2.34
CA LEU A 55 -5.30 -2.29 2.62
C LEU A 55 -5.58 -1.17 1.63
N GLY A 56 -4.59 -0.33 1.31
CA GLY A 56 -4.71 0.71 0.28
C GLY A 56 -5.02 0.13 -1.10
N LEU A 57 -4.33 -0.96 -1.48
CA LEU A 57 -4.54 -1.65 -2.75
C LEU A 57 -5.95 -2.23 -2.90
N PHE A 58 -6.61 -2.61 -1.80
CA PHE A 58 -8.01 -3.06 -1.81
C PHE A 58 -9.02 -1.91 -1.74
N ALA A 59 -8.73 -0.89 -0.94
CA ALA A 59 -9.64 0.24 -0.73
C ALA A 59 -9.75 1.14 -1.98
N ALA A 60 -8.64 1.40 -2.68
CA ALA A 60 -8.64 2.30 -3.83
C ALA A 60 -9.51 1.79 -5.01
N PRO A 61 -9.44 0.51 -5.44
CA PRO A 61 -10.35 -0.03 -6.44
C PRO A 61 -11.79 -0.05 -5.98
N ALA A 62 -12.06 -0.45 -4.73
CA ALA A 62 -13.41 -0.47 -4.19
C ALA A 62 -14.06 0.93 -4.24
N TYR A 63 -13.30 1.97 -3.84
CA TYR A 63 -13.76 3.35 -3.91
C TYR A 63 -13.99 3.82 -5.35
N PHE A 64 -13.14 3.41 -6.29
CA PHE A 64 -13.30 3.70 -7.71
C PHE A 64 -14.59 3.08 -8.29
N PHE A 65 -14.88 1.81 -7.98
CA PHE A 65 -16.10 1.13 -8.42
C PHE A 65 -17.37 1.72 -7.79
N ILE A 66 -17.33 2.10 -6.51
CA ILE A 66 -18.45 2.77 -5.83
C ILE A 66 -18.73 4.12 -6.51
N GLN A 67 -17.71 4.95 -6.74
CA GLN A 67 -17.90 6.23 -7.43
C GLN A 67 -18.39 6.08 -8.87
N LEU A 68 -17.98 5.02 -9.57
CA LEU A 68 -18.49 4.70 -10.90
C LEU A 68 -19.98 4.35 -10.88
N THR A 69 -20.42 3.65 -9.84
CA THR A 69 -21.84 3.30 -9.65
C THR A 69 -22.67 4.53 -9.29
N GLU A 70 -22.18 5.40 -8.40
CA GLU A 70 -22.88 6.62 -7.99
C GLU A 70 -22.96 7.69 -9.09
N LYS A 71 -22.00 7.73 -10.02
CA LYS A 71 -21.96 8.71 -11.12
C LYS A 71 -22.44 8.14 -12.46
N GLY A 72 -22.61 6.82 -12.56
CA GLY A 72 -22.99 6.09 -13.76
C GLY A 72 -24.49 5.80 -13.89
N LEU A 73 -25.30 6.20 -12.90
CA LEU A 73 -26.76 6.18 -12.94
C LEU A 73 -27.32 7.60 -13.06
#